data_AF-A0A7U9S797-F1
#
_entry.id   AF-A0A7U9S797-F1
#
_cell.length_a   1.000
_cell.length_b   1.000
_cell.length_c   1.000
_cell.angle_alpha   90.00
_cell.angle_beta   90.00
_cell.angle_gamma   90.00
#
_symmetry.space_group_name_H-M   'P 1'
#
loop_
_entity.id
_entity.type
_entity.pdbx_description
1 polymer ?
#
loop_
_entity_poly.entity_id
_entity_poly.type
_entity_poly.pdbx_seq_one_letter_code
_entity_poly.pdbx_strand_id
1 'polypeptide(L)'
;MYQNCCKKCGSISLHTEVKGNNTGLYCDDCGAWVKWLGKDELRAFEHSQKNKLLVQMRDSTLEENQEISDYIKSIRGNIFDDKTIVERLREFVEYLNRKIDSEYENLPLSTEDVIRKNSYCLALSQDKNAILNILNGHDFNYVEE
;
A
#
# COMPACT_ATOMS: atom_id res chain seq x y z
N MET A 1 -1.67 11.16 -31.64
CA MET A 1 -1.32 10.32 -30.48
C MET A 1 -0.23 9.35 -30.93
N TYR A 2 0.91 9.31 -30.25
CA TYR A 2 1.98 8.35 -30.55
C TYR A 2 1.53 6.97 -30.06
N GLN A 3 1.08 6.10 -30.98
CA GLN A 3 0.72 4.74 -30.65
C GLN A 3 1.99 3.89 -30.78
N ASN A 4 2.56 3.47 -29.64
CA ASN A 4 3.68 2.55 -29.64
C ASN A 4 3.17 1.19 -30.16
N CYS A 5 3.49 0.88 -31.41
CA CYS A 5 3.23 -0.42 -32.02
C CYS A 5 4.56 -1.10 -32.37
N CYS A 6 4.56 -2.43 -32.30
CA CYS A 6 5.69 -3.23 -32.72
C CYS A 6 5.86 -3.15 -34.23
N LYS A 7 7.02 -2.71 -34.71
CA LYS A 7 7.31 -2.61 -36.14
C LYS A 7 7.43 -3.97 -36.86
N LYS A 8 7.63 -5.06 -36.09
CA LYS A 8 7.83 -6.40 -36.64
C LYS A 8 6.51 -7.12 -36.92
N CYS A 9 5.57 -7.10 -35.98
CA CYS A 9 4.29 -7.82 -36.10
C CYS A 9 3.06 -6.90 -36.08
N GLY A 10 3.23 -5.59 -35.89
CA GLY A 10 2.13 -4.64 -35.80
C GLY A 10 1.40 -4.63 -34.45
N SER A 11 1.75 -5.53 -33.53
CA SER A 11 1.07 -5.63 -32.23
C SER A 11 1.24 -4.38 -31.37
N ILE A 12 0.21 -4.10 -30.58
CA ILE A 12 0.21 -3.07 -29.53
C ILE A 12 0.46 -3.66 -28.13
N SER A 13 0.60 -4.98 -28.01
CA SER A 13 0.96 -5.64 -26.76
C SER A 13 2.47 -5.54 -26.56
N LEU A 14 2.84 -4.75 -25.57
CA LEU A 14 4.23 -4.44 -25.25
C LEU A 14 4.44 -4.63 -23.74
N HIS A 15 5.67 -4.98 -23.37
CA HIS A 15 6.14 -5.09 -21.99
C HIS A 15 7.50 -4.43 -21.81
N THR A 16 7.91 -4.23 -20.57
CA THR A 16 9.22 -3.66 -20.22
C THR A 16 10.12 -4.70 -19.59
N GLU A 17 11.38 -4.76 -20.03
CA GLU A 17 12.42 -5.58 -19.41
C GLU A 17 13.60 -4.71 -18.96
N VAL A 18 14.14 -5.01 -17.79
CA VAL A 18 15.36 -4.36 -17.28
C VAL A 18 16.58 -5.13 -17.74
N LYS A 19 17.52 -4.45 -18.40
CA LYS A 19 18.82 -5.01 -18.81
C LYS A 19 19.94 -4.07 -18.36
N GLY A 20 20.60 -4.46 -17.26
CA GLY A 20 21.58 -3.62 -16.58
C GLY A 20 20.93 -2.36 -16.00
N ASN A 21 21.47 -1.18 -16.35
CA ASN A 21 20.95 0.11 -15.89
C ASN A 21 19.81 0.67 -16.76
N ASN A 22 19.44 0.00 -17.85
CA ASN A 22 18.46 0.48 -18.81
C ASN A 22 17.19 -0.38 -18.78
N THR A 23 16.04 0.25 -19.05
CA THR A 23 14.76 -0.44 -19.23
C THR A 23 14.34 -0.35 -20.69
N GLY A 24 14.14 -1.50 -21.33
CA GLY A 24 13.76 -1.60 -22.73
C GLY A 24 12.28 -1.95 -22.88
N LEU A 25 11.66 -1.42 -23.93
CA LEU A 25 10.31 -1.78 -24.37
C LEU A 25 10.41 -2.90 -25.41
N TYR A 26 9.67 -3.97 -25.18
CA TYR A 26 9.64 -5.17 -26.00
C TYR A 26 8.19 -5.49 -26.39
N CYS A 27 8.02 -6.28 -27.45
CA CYS A 27 6.72 -6.76 -27.89
C CYS A 27 6.41 -8.12 -27.29
N ASP A 28 5.22 -8.28 -26.71
CA ASP A 28 4.79 -9.55 -26.10
C ASP A 28 4.65 -10.66 -27.15
N ASP A 29 4.07 -10.35 -28.31
CA ASP A 29 3.72 -11.38 -29.30
C ASP A 29 4.91 -11.93 -30.07
N CYS A 30 5.97 -11.14 -30.26
CA CYS A 30 7.10 -11.54 -31.10
C CYS A 30 8.48 -11.35 -30.45
N GLY A 31 8.51 -10.88 -29.20
CA GLY A 31 9.74 -10.65 -28.43
C GLY A 31 10.65 -9.55 -28.98
N ALA A 32 10.21 -8.80 -29.99
CA ALA A 32 11.06 -7.81 -30.65
C ALA A 32 11.31 -6.62 -29.73
N TRP A 33 12.58 -6.19 -29.66
CA TRP A 33 12.95 -4.93 -29.03
C TRP A 33 12.42 -3.74 -29.84
N VAL A 34 11.79 -2.79 -29.15
CA VAL A 34 11.19 -1.60 -29.77
C VAL A 34 12.08 -0.38 -29.55
N LYS A 35 12.38 -0.05 -28.28
CA LYS A 35 13.25 1.07 -27.89
C LYS A 35 13.70 0.97 -26.44
N TRP A 36 14.73 1.74 -26.06
CA TRP A 36 14.99 2.05 -24.65
C TRP A 36 14.03 3.11 -24.15
N LEU A 37 13.59 3.00 -22.89
CA LEU A 37 12.71 3.95 -22.25
C LEU A 37 13.49 4.87 -21.30
N GLY A 38 13.27 6.18 -21.44
CA GLY A 38 13.66 7.15 -20.42
C GLY A 38 12.77 7.06 -19.17
N LYS A 39 13.14 7.76 -18.09
CA LYS A 39 12.37 7.75 -16.82
C LYS A 39 10.90 8.15 -17.00
N ASP A 40 10.64 9.23 -17.74
CA ASP A 40 9.29 9.73 -17.94
C ASP A 40 8.47 8.85 -18.88
N GLU A 41 9.12 8.26 -19.90
CA GLU A 41 8.46 7.31 -20.81
C GLU A 41 8.09 6.01 -20.09
N LEU A 42 8.97 5.52 -19.21
CA LEU A 42 8.69 4.36 -18.37
C LEU A 42 7.50 4.63 -17.45
N ARG A 43 7.49 5.77 -16.75
CA ARG A 43 6.37 6.17 -15.89
C ARG A 43 5.06 6.30 -16.68
N ALA A 44 5.09 6.92 -17.86
CA ALA A 44 3.91 7.06 -18.71
C ALA A 44 3.38 5.70 -19.19
N PHE A 45 4.28 4.77 -19.50
CA PHE A 45 3.94 3.41 -19.91
C PHE A 45 3.34 2.58 -18.76
N GLU A 46 3.96 2.60 -17.57
CA GLU A 46 3.41 1.94 -16.38
C GLU A 46 2.03 2.49 -16.00
N HIS A 47 1.85 3.80 -16.09
CA HIS A 47 0.58 4.45 -15.83
C HIS A 47 -0.50 4.07 -16.85
N SER A 48 -0.17 3.98 -18.14
CA SER A 48 -1.13 3.56 -19.17
C SER A 48 -1.53 2.09 -19.01
N GLN A 49 -0.59 1.21 -18.65
CA GLN A 49 -0.89 -0.19 -18.35
C GLN A 49 -1.79 -0.33 -17.11
N LYS A 50 -1.50 0.42 -16.04
CA LYS A 50 -2.35 0.47 -14.85
C LYS A 50 -3.76 0.94 -15.17
N ASN A 51 -3.91 2.00 -15.97
CA ASN A 51 -5.22 2.48 -16.39
C ASN A 51 -5.96 1.46 -17.28
N LYS A 52 -5.26 0.74 -18.16
CA LYS A 52 -5.86 -0.32 -18.98
C LYS A 52 -6.42 -1.45 -18.10
N LEU A 53 -5.67 -1.85 -17.07
CA LEU A 53 -6.13 -2.84 -16.08
C LEU A 53 -7.35 -2.32 -15.27
N LEU A 54 -7.32 -1.05 -14.84
CA LEU A 54 -8.44 -0.44 -14.09
C LEU A 54 -9.71 -0.32 -14.94
N VAL A 55 -9.59 -0.09 -16.24
CA VAL A 55 -10.74 -0.06 -17.16
C VAL A 55 -11.30 -1.47 -17.37
N GLN A 56 -10.44 -2.49 -17.50
CA GLN A 56 -10.90 -3.88 -17.61
C GLN A 56 -11.67 -4.34 -16.36
N MET A 57 -11.24 -3.94 -15.16
CA MET A 57 -11.96 -4.24 -13.91
C MET A 57 -13.37 -3.63 -13.82
N ARG A 58 -13.68 -2.58 -14.60
CA ARG A 58 -15.00 -1.93 -14.61
C ARG A 58 -16.05 -2.72 -15.40
N ASP A 59 -15.61 -3.58 -16.31
CA ASP A 59 -16.47 -4.35 -17.23
C ASP A 59 -16.45 -5.87 -16.94
N SER A 60 -15.71 -6.32 -15.91
CA SER A 60 -15.52 -7.73 -15.55
C SER A 60 -16.35 -8.18 -14.34
N THR A 61 -16.66 -9.48 -14.29
CA THR A 61 -17.40 -10.14 -13.21
C THR A 61 -16.57 -10.23 -11.92
N LEU A 62 -17.22 -10.45 -10.77
CA LEU A 62 -16.58 -10.46 -9.45
C LEU A 62 -15.46 -11.53 -9.34
N GLU A 63 -15.60 -12.63 -10.05
CA GLU A 63 -14.67 -13.76 -10.08
C GLU A 63 -13.37 -13.43 -10.83
N GLU A 64 -13.48 -12.73 -11.98
CA GLU A 64 -12.32 -12.28 -12.76
C GLU A 64 -11.49 -11.25 -11.97
N ASN A 65 -12.15 -10.39 -11.19
CA ASN A 65 -11.46 -9.44 -10.30
C ASN A 65 -10.68 -10.14 -9.18
N GLN A 66 -11.19 -11.28 -8.69
CA GLN A 66 -10.53 -12.09 -7.68
C GLN A 66 -9.26 -12.75 -8.25
N GLU A 67 -9.35 -13.35 -9.43
CA GLU A 67 -8.22 -14.00 -10.10
C GLU A 67 -7.13 -13.00 -10.50
N ILE A 68 -7.51 -11.81 -10.99
CA ILE A 68 -6.57 -10.73 -11.28
C ILE A 68 -5.87 -10.26 -10.00
N SER A 69 -6.59 -10.15 -8.88
CA SER A 69 -6.02 -9.77 -7.59
C SER A 69 -4.98 -10.78 -7.11
N ASP A 70 -5.28 -12.07 -7.23
CA ASP A 70 -4.39 -13.15 -6.78
C ASP A 70 -3.18 -13.32 -7.71
N TYR A 71 -3.35 -13.12 -9.02
CA TYR A 71 -2.22 -13.07 -9.96
C TYR A 71 -1.29 -11.90 -9.68
N ILE A 72 -1.83 -10.71 -9.39
CA ILE A 72 -1.04 -9.53 -9.03
C ILE A 72 -0.27 -9.73 -7.72
N LYS A 73 -0.85 -10.42 -6.73
CA LYS A 73 -0.13 -10.84 -5.51
C LYS A 73 1.02 -11.79 -5.83
N SER A 74 0.83 -12.71 -6.79
CA SER A 74 1.85 -13.70 -7.18
C SER A 74 3.04 -13.08 -7.93
N ILE A 75 2.82 -12.04 -8.74
CA ILE A 75 3.90 -11.33 -9.46
C ILE A 75 4.70 -10.43 -8.53
N ARG A 76 4.03 -9.86 -7.51
CA ARG A 76 4.65 -8.95 -6.53
C ARG A 76 5.26 -9.74 -5.38
N GLY A 77 6.34 -10.47 -5.67
CA GLY A 77 7.15 -11.09 -4.62
C GLY A 77 7.56 -10.08 -3.54
N ASN A 78 7.02 -10.28 -2.32
CA ASN A 78 7.69 -10.13 -1.02
C ASN A 78 8.55 -8.87 -0.72
N ILE A 79 8.21 -7.67 -1.22
CA ILE A 79 9.00 -6.44 -0.91
C ILE A 79 8.16 -5.24 -0.39
N PHE A 80 6.85 -5.34 -0.25
CA PHE A 80 6.10 -4.32 0.52
C PHE A 80 5.29 -4.98 1.61
N ASP A 81 5.44 -4.43 2.82
CA ASP A 81 4.55 -4.61 3.96
C ASP A 81 3.10 -4.40 3.46
N ASP A 82 2.45 -5.48 3.03
CA ASP A 82 1.11 -5.49 2.41
C ASP A 82 0.02 -5.20 3.46
N LYS A 83 0.44 -4.70 4.63
CA LYS A 83 -0.45 -4.21 5.65
C LYS A 83 -1.15 -2.97 5.12
N THR A 84 -2.45 -3.11 4.97
CA THR A 84 -3.36 -2.01 4.75
C THR A 84 -3.15 -0.96 5.85
N ILE A 85 -3.51 0.29 5.57
CA ILE A 85 -3.45 1.35 6.59
C ILE A 85 -4.27 0.99 7.83
N VAL A 86 -5.37 0.26 7.64
CA VAL A 86 -6.24 -0.25 8.72
C VAL A 86 -5.47 -1.23 9.60
N GLU A 87 -4.77 -2.20 9.03
CA GLU A 87 -3.97 -3.17 9.79
C GLU A 87 -2.83 -2.48 10.54
N ARG A 88 -2.15 -1.52 9.90
CA ARG A 88 -1.08 -0.74 10.54
C ARG A 88 -1.59 0.08 11.73
N LEU A 89 -2.78 0.67 11.60
CA LEU A 89 -3.42 1.41 12.70
C LEU A 89 -3.87 0.48 13.83
N ARG A 90 -4.39 -0.71 13.52
CA ARG A 90 -4.73 -1.73 14.53
C ARG A 90 -3.49 -2.19 15.30
N GLU A 91 -2.40 -2.48 14.60
CA GLU A 91 -1.12 -2.82 15.24
C GLU A 91 -0.59 -1.69 16.10
N PHE A 92 -0.79 -0.44 15.68
CA PHE A 92 -0.41 0.72 16.48
C PHE A 92 -1.24 0.85 17.75
N VAL A 93 -2.55 0.61 17.69
CA VAL A 93 -3.43 0.51 18.88
C VAL A 93 -2.93 -0.57 19.85
N GLU A 94 -2.58 -1.75 19.35
CA GLU A 94 -2.02 -2.84 20.15
C GLU A 94 -0.65 -2.49 20.77
N TYR A 95 0.17 -1.72 20.05
CA TYR A 95 1.41 -1.18 20.61
C TYR A 95 1.15 -0.19 21.76
N LEU A 96 0.18 0.73 21.60
CA LEU A 96 -0.18 1.69 22.64
C LEU A 96 -0.72 1.00 23.90
N ASN A 97 -1.59 -0.01 23.74
CA ASN A 97 -2.06 -0.83 24.86
C ASN A 97 -0.90 -1.46 25.63
N ARG A 98 -0.01 -2.18 24.94
CA ARG A 98 1.15 -2.81 25.57
C ARG A 98 2.06 -1.81 26.28
N LYS A 99 2.21 -0.59 25.73
CA LYS A 99 2.99 0.46 26.37
C LYS A 99 2.36 0.96 27.66
N ILE A 100 1.04 1.20 27.65
CA ILE A 100 0.29 1.59 28.86
C ILE A 100 0.42 0.50 29.93
N ASP A 101 0.21 -0.76 29.57
CA ASP A 101 0.30 -1.88 30.51
C ASP A 101 1.71 -1.97 31.13
N SER A 102 2.76 -1.89 30.30
CA SER A 102 4.15 -1.93 30.77
C SER A 102 4.53 -0.81 31.74
N GLU A 103 3.91 0.37 31.63
CA GLU A 103 4.17 1.48 32.55
C GLU A 103 3.56 1.21 33.93
N TYR A 104 2.41 0.52 33.96
CA TYR A 104 1.68 0.13 35.16
C TYR A 104 2.14 -1.19 35.81
N GLU A 105 2.89 -2.04 35.09
CA GLU A 105 3.49 -3.26 35.67
C GLU A 105 4.43 -2.95 36.84
N ASN A 106 5.12 -1.80 36.79
CA ASN A 106 6.07 -1.41 37.82
C ASN A 106 5.40 -0.57 38.90
N LEU A 107 5.56 -0.98 40.16
CA LEU A 107 5.15 -0.18 41.32
C LEU A 107 5.80 1.22 41.25
N PRO A 108 5.02 2.29 41.46
CA PRO A 108 5.54 3.65 41.45
C PRO A 108 6.51 3.86 42.61
N LEU A 109 7.60 4.58 42.35
CA LEU A 109 8.67 4.83 43.33
C LEU A 109 8.35 6.00 44.28
N SER A 110 7.50 6.93 43.83
CA SER A 110 7.08 8.11 44.59
C SER A 110 5.74 8.63 44.11
N THR A 111 5.16 9.58 44.84
CA THR A 111 3.93 10.28 44.44
C THR A 111 4.11 11.03 43.10
N GLU A 112 5.28 11.63 42.88
CA GLU A 112 5.61 12.29 41.62
C GLU A 112 5.66 11.28 40.46
N ASP A 113 6.20 10.09 40.71
CA ASP A 113 6.22 9.02 39.72
C ASP A 113 4.80 8.53 39.40
N VAL A 114 3.89 8.45 40.38
CA VAL A 114 2.47 8.17 40.14
C VAL A 114 1.86 9.22 39.20
N ILE A 115 2.06 10.51 39.49
CA ILE A 115 1.49 11.60 38.68
C ILE A 115 2.03 11.54 37.26
N ARG A 116 3.35 11.31 37.10
CA ARG A 116 4.01 11.15 35.81
C ARG A 116 3.41 9.98 35.02
N LYS A 117 3.34 8.79 35.62
CA LYS A 117 2.80 7.57 34.98
C LYS A 117 1.36 7.78 34.54
N ASN A 118 0.51 8.31 35.41
CA ASN A 118 -0.89 8.56 35.09
C ASN A 118 -1.06 9.58 33.96
N SER A 119 -0.28 10.67 33.97
CA SER A 119 -0.33 11.68 32.90
C SER A 119 0.13 11.11 31.55
N TYR A 120 1.20 10.31 31.56
CA TYR A 120 1.72 9.64 30.38
C TYR A 120 0.71 8.64 29.80
N CYS A 121 0.18 7.75 30.63
CA CYS A 121 -0.79 6.74 30.20
C CYS A 121 -2.12 7.35 29.75
N LEU A 122 -2.54 8.48 30.35
CA LEU A 122 -3.72 9.22 29.91
C LEU A 122 -3.55 9.74 28.48
N ALA A 123 -2.41 10.36 28.16
CA ALA A 123 -2.12 10.86 26.81
C ALA A 123 -2.13 9.71 25.78
N LEU A 124 -1.44 8.60 26.07
CA LEU A 124 -1.45 7.42 25.20
C LEU A 124 -2.86 6.83 25.02
N SER A 125 -3.68 6.85 26.07
CA SER A 125 -5.06 6.37 26.01
C SER A 125 -5.94 7.26 25.12
N GLN A 126 -5.73 8.58 25.16
CA GLN A 126 -6.42 9.52 24.28
C GLN A 126 -6.05 9.29 22.82
N ASP A 127 -4.76 9.16 22.51
CA ASP A 127 -4.28 8.87 21.15
C ASP A 127 -4.83 7.53 20.64
N LYS A 128 -4.83 6.50 21.50
CA LYS A 128 -5.43 5.20 21.19
C LYS A 128 -6.91 5.32 20.82
N ASN A 129 -7.68 6.05 21.62
CA ASN A 129 -9.11 6.23 21.40
C ASN A 129 -9.38 7.03 20.11
N ALA A 130 -8.56 8.04 19.82
CA ALA A 130 -8.65 8.79 18.56
C ALA A 130 -8.46 7.89 17.33
N ILE A 131 -7.51 6.95 17.40
CA ILE A 131 -7.29 5.97 16.33
C ILE A 131 -8.47 4.98 16.23
N LEU A 132 -9.00 4.51 17.36
CA LEU A 132 -10.17 3.64 17.38
C LEU A 132 -11.40 4.31 16.78
N ASN A 133 -11.61 5.60 17.05
CA ASN A 133 -12.67 6.40 16.43
C ASN A 133 -12.54 6.42 14.91
N ILE A 134 -11.34 6.71 14.39
CA ILE A 134 -11.05 6.68 12.94
C ILE A 134 -11.32 5.29 12.36
N LEU A 135 -10.90 4.23 13.04
CA LEU A 135 -11.12 2.84 12.60
C LEU A 135 -12.60 2.44 12.59
N ASN A 136 -13.41 3.04 13.45
CA ASN A 136 -14.86 2.83 13.52
C ASN A 136 -15.66 3.75 12.57
N GLY A 137 -14.98 4.63 11.82
CA GLY A 137 -15.61 5.55 10.87
C GLY A 137 -16.12 6.86 11.47
N HIS A 138 -15.71 7.18 12.70
CA HIS A 138 -15.99 8.45 13.36
C HIS A 138 -14.83 9.44 13.18
N ASP A 139 -15.08 10.73 13.48
CA ASP A 139 -14.01 11.72 13.59
C ASP A 139 -13.14 11.43 14.83
N PHE A 140 -11.87 11.82 14.81
CA PHE A 140 -10.89 11.44 15.83
C PHE A 140 -11.29 11.91 17.25
N ASN A 141 -12.02 13.03 17.32
CA ASN A 141 -12.49 13.65 18.56
C ASN A 141 -13.92 13.23 18.96
N TYR A 142 -14.47 12.18 18.35
CA TYR A 142 -15.79 11.66 18.71
C TYR A 142 -15.85 11.25 20.19
N VAL A 143 -16.89 11.72 20.87
CA VAL A 143 -17.25 11.36 22.25
C VAL A 143 -18.68 10.84 22.21
N GLU A 144 -18.89 9.63 22.74
CA GLU A 144 -20.21 9.05 22.87
C GLU A 144 -20.95 9.79 24.01
N GLU A 145 -22.13 10.35 23.70
CA GLU A 145 -22.98 11.11 24.65
C GLU A 145 -23.72 10.22 25.65
#